data_AF-A0A211YQ37-F1
#
_entry.id   AF-A0A211YQ37-F1
#
_cell.length_a   1.000
_cell.length_b   1.000
_cell.length_c   1.000
_cell.angle_alpha   90.00
_cell.angle_beta   90.00
_cell.angle_gamma   90.00
#
_symmetry.space_group_name_H-M   'P 1'
#
loop_
_entity.id
_entity.type
_entity.pdbx_description
1 polymer ?
#
loop_
_entity_poly.entity_id
_entity_poly.type
_entity_poly.pdbx_seq_one_letter_code
_entity_poly.pdbx_strand_id
1 'polypeptide(L)'
;MSIVHPDIDKLLEAISIDKPVVLTRKGNIIKIPYETRNIDIFKQIIADNLFRVRIGNNNLELLLFVDESSISKRYYVCIGSKVNVSTKWATVNDVLSGLRLRVKVPAIIIDDCMIELEWSKSRFVLTPASVRSCRRCQRVVL
;
A
#
# COMPACT_ATOMS: atom_id res chain seq x y z
N MET A 1 4.28 -18.56 -18.10
CA MET A 1 3.05 -18.39 -17.31
C MET A 1 2.78 -16.91 -17.16
N SER A 2 1.83 -16.37 -17.93
CA SER A 2 1.45 -14.96 -17.81
C SER A 2 0.67 -14.78 -16.52
N ILE A 3 1.24 -14.01 -15.58
CA ILE A 3 0.53 -13.57 -14.38
C ILE A 3 -0.62 -12.71 -14.90
N VAL A 4 -1.85 -13.23 -14.82
CA VAL A 4 -3.06 -12.47 -15.10
C VAL A 4 -3.12 -11.39 -14.04
N HIS A 5 -2.61 -10.20 -14.36
CA HIS A 5 -2.86 -9.03 -13.55
C HIS A 5 -4.38 -8.81 -13.55
N PRO A 6 -5.02 -8.61 -12.39
CA PRO A 6 -6.39 -8.11 -12.38
C PRO A 6 -6.41 -6.86 -13.26
N ASP A 7 -7.45 -6.77 -14.08
CA ASP A 7 -7.63 -5.65 -14.97
C ASP A 7 -7.74 -4.38 -14.13
N ILE A 8 -6.70 -3.54 -14.18
CA ILE A 8 -6.63 -2.32 -13.37
C ILE A 8 -7.82 -1.42 -13.71
N ASP A 9 -8.26 -1.45 -14.96
CA ASP A 9 -9.43 -0.70 -15.40
C ASP A 9 -10.69 -1.17 -14.66
N LYS A 10 -10.89 -2.48 -14.47
CA LYS A 10 -12.00 -3.00 -13.64
C LYS A 10 -11.90 -2.60 -12.18
N LEU A 11 -10.69 -2.59 -11.60
CA LEU A 11 -10.48 -2.12 -10.22
C LEU A 11 -10.79 -0.63 -10.07
N LEU A 12 -10.45 0.17 -11.09
CA LEU A 12 -10.70 1.62 -11.13
C LEU A 12 -12.16 1.96 -11.49
N GLU A 13 -12.84 1.12 -12.27
CA GLU A 13 -14.28 1.22 -12.51
C GLU A 13 -15.08 0.90 -11.25
N ALA A 14 -14.67 -0.13 -10.50
CA ALA A 14 -15.36 -0.61 -9.30
C ALA A 14 -15.36 0.40 -8.12
N ILE A 15 -14.48 1.39 -8.14
CA ILE A 15 -14.42 2.48 -7.15
C ILE A 15 -15.30 3.69 -7.57
N SER A 16 -16.18 3.53 -8.57
CA SER A 16 -17.23 4.48 -8.95
C SER A 16 -16.72 5.90 -9.24
N ILE A 17 -15.69 6.02 -10.07
CA ILE A 17 -15.20 7.32 -10.53
C ILE A 17 -16.06 7.80 -11.69
N ASP A 18 -16.91 8.80 -11.46
CA ASP A 18 -17.84 9.39 -12.46
C ASP A 18 -17.14 10.18 -13.59
N LYS A 19 -15.81 10.17 -13.63
CA LYS A 19 -14.98 10.94 -14.58
C LYS A 19 -14.06 9.98 -15.34
N PRO A 20 -13.70 10.32 -16.59
CA PRO A 20 -12.77 9.50 -17.37
C PRO A 20 -11.45 9.37 -16.63
N VAL A 21 -10.99 8.13 -16.48
CA VAL A 21 -9.73 7.77 -15.84
C VAL A 21 -8.72 7.45 -16.94
N VAL A 22 -7.60 8.16 -16.94
CA VAL A 22 -6.49 7.93 -17.88
C VAL A 22 -5.26 7.53 -17.09
N LEU A 23 -4.75 6.33 -17.34
CA LEU A 23 -3.50 5.87 -16.74
C LEU A 23 -2.31 6.63 -17.38
N THR A 24 -1.56 7.39 -16.56
CA THR A 24 -0.41 8.18 -17.03
C THR A 24 0.93 7.55 -16.68
N ARG A 25 0.98 6.72 -15.63
CA ARG A 25 2.12 5.86 -15.31
C ARG A 25 1.63 4.54 -14.73
N LYS A 26 2.12 3.44 -15.28
CA LYS A 26 1.85 2.10 -14.76
C LYS A 26 2.78 1.79 -13.58
N GLY A 27 2.18 1.39 -12.45
CA GLY A 27 2.86 0.74 -11.33
C GLY A 27 2.63 -0.77 -11.36
N ASN A 28 2.89 -1.46 -10.25
CA ASN A 28 2.46 -2.85 -10.05
C ASN A 28 1.73 -3.01 -8.73
N ILE A 29 1.11 -4.18 -8.57
CA ILE A 29 0.37 -4.53 -7.37
C ILE A 29 1.33 -5.00 -6.30
N ILE A 30 1.21 -4.43 -5.11
CA ILE A 30 1.99 -4.82 -3.94
C ILE A 30 1.26 -5.96 -3.22
N LYS A 31 1.96 -7.08 -3.01
CA LYS A 31 1.40 -8.20 -2.23
C LYS A 31 1.43 -7.86 -0.76
N ILE A 32 0.35 -8.16 -0.04
CA ILE A 32 0.30 -8.11 1.42
C ILE A 32 -0.05 -9.50 1.98
N PRO A 33 0.55 -9.93 3.11
CA PRO A 33 1.51 -9.18 3.91
C PRO A 33 2.85 -8.97 3.18
N TYR A 34 3.42 -7.77 3.31
CA TYR A 34 4.76 -7.45 2.82
C TYR A 34 5.70 -7.26 4.01
N GLU A 35 6.85 -7.91 4.00
CA GLU A 35 7.82 -7.86 5.09
C GLU A 35 9.15 -7.23 4.66
N THR A 36 9.74 -6.43 5.54
CA THR A 36 11.09 -5.88 5.34
C THR A 36 11.77 -5.54 6.65
N ARG A 37 13.10 -5.45 6.61
CA ARG A 37 13.93 -4.81 7.65
C ARG A 37 14.55 -3.51 7.19
N ASN A 38 14.49 -3.22 5.90
CA ASN A 38 15.17 -2.09 5.27
C ASN A 38 14.14 -1.07 4.78
N ILE A 39 14.20 0.12 5.39
CA ILE A 39 13.29 1.24 5.11
C ILE A 39 13.53 1.78 3.70
N ASP A 40 14.76 1.77 3.18
CA ASP A 40 15.06 2.30 1.86
C ASP A 40 14.57 1.36 0.76
N ILE A 41 14.65 0.04 0.96
CA ILE A 41 13.99 -0.94 0.09
C ILE A 41 12.47 -0.71 0.08
N PHE A 42 11.88 -0.42 1.25
CA PHE A 42 10.45 -0.12 1.33
C PHE A 42 10.08 1.14 0.54
N LYS A 43 10.84 2.24 0.71
CA LYS A 43 10.63 3.47 -0.06
C LYS A 43 10.71 3.22 -1.56
N GLN A 44 11.70 2.46 -2.01
CA GLN A 44 11.88 2.12 -3.41
C GLN A 44 10.69 1.30 -3.93
N ILE A 45 10.23 0.30 -3.19
CA ILE A 45 9.05 -0.50 -3.57
C ILE A 45 7.82 0.37 -3.71
N ILE A 46 7.56 1.30 -2.79
CA ILE A 46 6.42 2.21 -2.94
C ILE A 46 6.56 3.08 -4.19
N ALA A 47 7.76 3.63 -4.45
CA ALA A 47 8.00 4.49 -5.61
C ALA A 47 7.90 3.74 -6.96
N ASP A 48 8.35 2.49 -7.02
CA ASP A 48 8.36 1.66 -8.22
C ASP A 48 6.97 1.10 -8.56
N ASN A 49 6.12 0.92 -7.53
CA ASN A 49 4.78 0.36 -7.68
C ASN A 49 3.67 1.41 -7.71
N LEU A 50 4.02 2.69 -7.69
CA LEU A 50 3.08 3.80 -7.71
C LEU A 50 2.47 4.01 -9.10
N PHE A 51 1.15 3.86 -9.18
CA PHE A 51 0.39 4.26 -10.36
C PHE A 51 0.15 5.76 -10.35
N ARG A 52 0.15 6.37 -11.53
CA ARG A 52 -0.34 7.73 -11.72
C ARG A 52 -1.50 7.71 -12.68
N VAL A 53 -2.60 8.33 -12.29
CA VAL A 53 -3.82 8.42 -13.07
C VAL A 53 -4.25 9.87 -13.17
N ARG A 54 -4.96 10.19 -14.25
CA ARG A 54 -5.65 11.46 -14.40
C ARG A 54 -7.14 11.20 -14.37
N ILE A 55 -7.85 11.88 -13.47
CA ILE A 55 -9.30 11.79 -13.33
C ILE A 55 -9.88 13.18 -13.63
N GLY A 56 -10.46 13.35 -14.81
CA GLY A 56 -10.77 14.67 -15.35
C GLY A 56 -9.51 15.53 -15.46
N ASN A 57 -9.45 16.64 -14.69
CA ASN A 57 -8.30 17.55 -14.66
C ASN A 57 -7.34 17.29 -13.48
N ASN A 58 -7.61 16.31 -12.63
CA ASN A 58 -6.81 16.03 -11.44
C ASN A 58 -5.82 14.90 -11.72
N ASN A 59 -4.55 15.12 -11.39
CA ASN A 59 -3.55 14.05 -11.36
C ASN A 59 -3.54 13.45 -9.95
N LEU A 60 -3.76 12.14 -9.86
CA LEU A 60 -3.75 11.39 -8.62
C LEU A 60 -2.71 10.27 -8.67
N GLU A 61 -2.28 9.85 -7.49
CA GLU A 61 -1.39 8.74 -7.27
C GLU A 61 -2.14 7.58 -6.62
N LEU A 62 -1.83 6.36 -7.06
CA LEU A 62 -2.54 5.15 -6.70
C LEU A 62 -1.60 4.05 -6.25
N LEU A 63 -1.97 3.37 -5.18
CA LEU A 63 -1.35 2.13 -4.74
C LEU A 63 -2.38 1.01 -4.75
N LEU A 64 -2.00 -0.11 -5.35
CA LEU A 64 -2.81 -1.31 -5.40
C LEU A 64 -2.18 -2.38 -4.53
N PHE A 65 -2.96 -2.95 -3.62
CA PHE A 65 -2.54 -4.07 -2.80
C PHE A 65 -3.39 -5.30 -3.08
N VAL A 66 -2.79 -6.48 -2.98
CA VAL A 66 -3.49 -7.77 -3.01
C VAL A 66 -3.17 -8.58 -1.77
N ASP A 67 -4.20 -8.95 -1.03
CA ASP A 67 -4.12 -9.94 0.05
C ASP A 67 -4.34 -11.33 -0.57
N GLU A 68 -3.24 -12.05 -0.77
CA GLU A 68 -3.24 -13.44 -1.26
C GLU A 68 -3.37 -14.45 -0.12
N SER A 69 -3.33 -14.00 1.14
CA SER A 69 -3.45 -14.89 2.30
C SER A 69 -4.89 -15.25 2.64
N SER A 70 -5.86 -14.51 2.11
CA SER A 70 -7.28 -14.80 2.29
C SER A 70 -7.81 -15.83 1.27
N ILE A 71 -8.81 -16.62 1.70
CA ILE A 71 -9.48 -17.66 0.89
C ILE A 71 -9.95 -17.12 -0.47
N SER A 72 -10.40 -15.87 -0.52
CA SER A 72 -10.64 -15.12 -1.75
C SER A 72 -9.61 -14.00 -1.90
N LYS A 73 -9.14 -13.72 -3.12
CA LYS A 73 -8.26 -12.59 -3.38
C LYS A 73 -8.98 -11.29 -3.01
N ARG A 74 -8.39 -10.50 -2.13
CA ARG A 74 -8.92 -9.19 -1.75
C ARG A 74 -7.99 -8.12 -2.27
N TYR A 75 -8.55 -7.18 -3.03
CA TYR A 75 -7.83 -6.04 -3.54
C TYR A 75 -8.09 -4.83 -2.67
N TYR A 76 -7.07 -4.00 -2.50
CA TYR A 76 -7.20 -2.70 -1.86
C TYR A 76 -6.66 -1.64 -2.80
N VAL A 77 -7.47 -0.62 -3.04
CA VAL A 77 -7.16 0.48 -3.94
C VAL A 77 -7.04 1.73 -3.09
N CYS A 78 -5.84 2.29 -2.99
CA CYS A 78 -5.57 3.50 -2.23
C CYS A 78 -5.27 4.67 -3.16
N ILE A 79 -5.99 5.79 -2.99
CA ILE A 79 -5.96 6.91 -3.92
C ILE A 79 -5.71 8.22 -3.15
N GLY A 80 -4.76 9.01 -3.62
CA GLY A 80 -4.52 10.34 -3.08
C GLY A 80 -3.99 11.31 -4.13
N SER A 81 -3.96 12.60 -3.79
CA SER A 81 -3.27 13.61 -4.59
C SER A 81 -1.74 13.44 -4.53
N LYS A 82 -1.24 12.87 -3.42
CA LYS A 82 0.18 12.58 -3.23
C LYS A 82 0.39 11.37 -2.31
N VAL A 83 1.33 10.50 -2.68
CA VAL A 83 1.81 9.38 -1.89
C VAL A 83 3.27 9.58 -1.52
N ASN A 84 3.60 9.47 -0.24
CA ASN A 84 4.99 9.52 0.25
C ASN A 84 5.23 8.39 1.25
N VAL A 85 6.50 8.19 1.60
CA VAL A 85 6.91 7.30 2.68
C VAL A 85 7.61 8.12 3.75
N SER A 86 7.17 7.96 4.98
CA SER A 86 7.74 8.61 6.17
C SER A 86 8.21 7.55 7.16
N THR A 87 8.86 8.01 8.24
CA THR A 87 9.23 7.17 9.37
C THR A 87 8.85 7.84 10.67
N LYS A 88 8.36 7.04 11.62
CA LYS A 88 8.04 7.48 12.97
C LYS A 88 8.82 6.66 13.98
N TRP A 89 9.28 7.29 15.05
CA TRP A 89 9.92 6.57 16.14
C TRP A 89 8.86 5.83 16.96
N ALA A 90 9.07 4.53 17.18
CA ALA A 90 8.26 3.73 18.09
C ALA A 90 9.17 2.86 18.97
N THR A 91 8.64 2.47 20.12
CA THR A 91 9.27 1.47 20.98
C THR A 91 8.59 0.14 20.78
N VAL A 92 9.36 -0.88 20.40
CA VAL A 92 8.88 -2.21 20.05
C VAL A 92 9.64 -3.26 20.84
N ASN A 93 9.04 -4.44 21.01
CA ASN A 93 9.73 -5.59 21.58
C ASN A 93 10.18 -6.51 20.45
N ASP A 94 11.48 -6.73 20.32
CA ASP A 94 12.04 -7.68 19.36
C ASP A 94 12.02 -9.08 19.96
N VAL A 95 11.27 -9.99 19.33
CA VAL A 95 11.01 -11.33 19.87
C VAL A 95 12.28 -12.19 19.83
N LEU A 96 13.17 -11.97 18.86
CA LEU A 96 14.39 -12.76 18.71
C LEU A 96 15.41 -12.43 19.80
N SER A 97 15.59 -11.16 20.12
CA SER A 97 16.54 -10.70 21.15
C SER A 97 15.92 -10.58 22.54
N GLY A 98 14.59 -10.53 22.66
CA GLY A 98 13.89 -10.22 23.90
C GLY A 98 14.05 -8.77 24.36
N LEU A 99 14.66 -7.91 23.54
CA LEU A 99 14.97 -6.53 23.89
C LEU A 99 13.85 -5.58 23.50
N ARG A 100 13.68 -4.54 24.32
CA ARG A 100 12.84 -3.38 24.01
C ARG A 100 13.68 -2.38 23.21
N LEU A 101 13.35 -2.21 21.93
CA LEU A 101 14.12 -1.39 20.99
C LEU A 101 13.34 -0.14 20.59
N ARG A 102 14.07 0.94 20.32
CA ARG A 102 13.52 2.15 19.68
C ARG A 102 13.85 2.10 18.19
N VAL A 103 12.83 1.96 17.34
CA VAL A 103 12.99 1.77 15.90
C VAL A 103 12.25 2.84 15.11
N LYS A 104 12.72 3.12 13.89
CA LYS A 104 12.01 3.96 12.92
C LYS A 104 11.02 3.09 12.14
N VAL A 105 9.76 3.14 12.52
CA VAL A 105 8.66 2.44 11.84
C VAL A 105 8.35 3.18 10.54
N PRO A 106 8.45 2.52 9.37
CA PRO A 106 8.05 3.12 8.10
C PRO A 106 6.52 3.23 8.01
N ALA A 107 6.06 4.27 7.35
CA ALA A 107 4.64 4.49 7.09
C ALA A 107 4.42 5.08 5.68
N ILE A 108 3.35 4.66 5.02
CA ILE A 108 2.89 5.27 3.76
C ILE A 108 1.95 6.41 4.12
N ILE A 109 2.20 7.61 3.58
CA ILE A 109 1.35 8.78 3.74
C ILE A 109 0.63 9.03 2.42
N ILE A 110 -0.70 8.97 2.44
CA ILE A 110 -1.58 9.24 1.30
C ILE A 110 -2.46 10.43 1.68
N ASP A 111 -2.15 11.61 1.14
CA ASP A 111 -2.71 12.89 1.58
C ASP A 111 -2.62 13.07 3.12
N ASP A 112 -3.75 12.93 3.80
CA ASP A 112 -3.94 13.07 5.25
C ASP A 112 -4.07 11.72 5.99
N CYS A 113 -3.80 10.64 5.30
CA CYS A 113 -3.97 9.28 5.77
C CYS A 113 -2.63 8.57 5.92
N MET A 114 -2.46 7.81 7.01
CA MET A 114 -1.20 7.13 7.31
C MET A 114 -1.41 5.62 7.48
N ILE A 115 -0.63 4.84 6.74
CA ILE A 115 -0.56 3.38 6.82
C ILE A 115 0.77 3.03 7.48
N GLU A 116 0.76 2.81 8.80
CA GLU A 116 1.95 2.39 9.56
C GLU A 116 2.19 0.88 9.38
N LEU A 117 3.45 0.49 9.17
CA LEU A 117 3.82 -0.92 9.20
C LEU A 117 3.88 -1.42 10.65
N GLU A 118 3.44 -2.64 10.87
CA GLU A 118 3.47 -3.29 12.17
C GLU A 118 4.87 -3.88 12.43
N TRP A 119 5.33 -3.85 13.68
CA TRP A 119 6.51 -4.61 14.07
C TRP A 119 6.10 -6.02 14.49
N SER A 120 6.56 -7.03 13.76
CA SER A 120 6.30 -8.42 14.07
C SER A 120 7.58 -9.24 14.05
N LYS A 121 7.80 -9.98 15.13
CA LYS A 121 9.02 -10.76 15.41
C LYS A 121 10.27 -9.88 15.43
N SER A 122 10.80 -9.55 14.25
CA SER A 122 12.01 -8.77 14.02
C SER A 122 11.99 -8.03 12.67
N ARG A 123 10.78 -7.73 12.16
CA ARG A 123 10.53 -7.16 10.83
C ARG A 123 9.38 -6.17 10.87
N PHE A 124 9.40 -5.23 9.93
CA PHE A 124 8.25 -4.41 9.60
C PHE A 124 7.35 -5.19 8.65
N VAL A 125 6.05 -5.21 8.94
CA VAL A 125 5.04 -5.96 8.20
C VAL A 125 3.91 -5.01 7.80
N LEU A 126 3.66 -4.88 6.50
CA LEU A 126 2.48 -4.22 5.98
C LEU A 126 1.35 -5.24 5.93
N THR A 127 0.32 -5.06 6.76
CA THR A 127 -0.80 -6.01 6.88
C THR A 127 -2.07 -5.49 6.20
N PRO A 128 -3.06 -6.36 5.93
CA PRO A 128 -4.40 -5.92 5.54
C PRO A 128 -5.08 -5.03 6.58
N ALA A 129 -4.73 -5.14 7.87
CA ALA A 129 -5.27 -4.27 8.91
C ALA A 129 -4.72 -2.84 8.77
N SER A 130 -3.40 -2.70 8.58
CA SER A 130 -2.76 -1.40 8.33
C SER A 130 -3.34 -0.69 7.11
N VAL A 131 -3.59 -1.41 6.02
CA VAL A 131 -4.16 -0.80 4.80
C VAL A 131 -5.62 -0.36 5.02
N ARG A 132 -6.42 -1.18 5.72
CA ARG A 132 -7.85 -0.89 5.98
C ARG A 132 -8.08 0.28 6.93
N SER A 133 -7.14 0.58 7.83
CA SER A 133 -7.27 1.75 8.71
C SER A 133 -7.20 3.07 7.93
N CYS A 134 -6.69 3.04 6.70
CA CYS A 134 -6.58 4.23 5.90
C CYS A 134 -7.86 4.54 5.11
N ARG A 135 -8.50 5.67 5.42
CA ARG A 135 -9.73 6.15 4.74
C ARG A 135 -9.59 6.40 3.24
N ARG A 136 -8.36 6.51 2.75
CA ARG A 136 -8.04 6.66 1.31
C ARG A 136 -7.99 5.33 0.57
N CYS A 137 -8.12 4.22 1.29
CA CYS A 137 -8.08 2.87 0.76
C CYS A 137 -9.46 2.23 0.77
N GLN A 138 -9.88 1.74 -0.38
CA GLN A 138 -11.13 1.00 -0.54
C GLN A 138 -10.83 -0.47 -0.83
N ARG A 139 -11.55 -1.36 -0.14
CA ARG A 139 -11.51 -2.79 -0.44
C ARG A 139 -12.39 -3.06 -1.66
N VAL A 140 -11.84 -3.73 -2.66
CA VAL A 140 -12.54 -4.18 -3.86
C VAL A 140 -12.54 -5.71 -3.88
N VAL A 141 -13.71 -6.28 -4.15
CA VAL A 141 -13.89 -7.72 -4.36
C VAL A 141 -14.24 -7.87 -5.84
N LEU A 142 -13.43 -8.64 -6.56
CA LEU A 142 -13.63 -9.00 -7.95
C LEU A 142 -14.22 -10.40 -8.06
#